data_AF-A0A935CPQ1-F1
#
_entry.id   AF-A0A935CPQ1-F1
#
_cell.length_a   1.000
_cell.length_b   1.000
_cell.length_c   1.000
_cell.angle_alpha   90.00
_cell.angle_beta   90.00
_cell.angle_gamma   90.00
#
_symmetry.space_group_name_H-M   'P 1'
#
loop_
_entity.id
_entity.type
_entity.pdbx_description
1 polymer ?
#
loop_
_entity_poly.entity_id
_entity_poly.type
_entity_poly.pdbx_seq_one_letter_code
_entity_poly.pdbx_strand_id
1 'polypeptide(L)'
;MDTTVELKPVSPAALAAYRKHKTRIVENVVARALEQPAEVAQHGDDAERIVTAGIEFTAQVLESVMQVGDPALLDYQLSWAQDRLPHDGVSPAFVLSRFRNFADSVAEALAPAHAQEVNQWVNWLINRQQALVNAAA
;
A
#
# COMPACT_ATOMS: atom_id res chain seq x y z
N MET A 1 21.20 -1.21 13.92
CA MET A 1 21.10 0.25 13.75
C MET A 1 19.68 0.53 13.36
N ASP A 2 18.91 1.07 14.30
CA ASP A 2 17.49 1.37 14.13
C ASP A 2 17.40 2.75 13.47
N THR A 3 17.49 2.78 12.14
CA THR A 3 17.21 4.00 11.37
C THR A 3 15.71 4.11 11.22
N THR A 4 15.05 4.60 12.26
CA THR A 4 13.67 5.08 12.16
C THR A 4 13.68 6.22 11.15
N VAL A 5 13.25 5.93 9.91
CA VAL A 5 13.01 6.96 8.91
C VAL A 5 11.91 7.84 9.48
N GLU A 6 12.24 9.06 9.86
CA GLU A 6 11.27 10.04 10.35
C GLU A 6 10.35 10.42 9.17
N LEU A 7 9.12 9.92 9.20
CA LEU A 7 8.11 10.24 8.20
C LEU A 7 7.57 11.63 8.48
N LYS A 8 7.70 12.50 7.48
CA LYS A 8 7.15 13.86 7.55
C LYS A 8 5.75 13.89 6.93
N PRO A 9 4.86 14.76 7.43
CA PRO A 9 3.61 15.05 6.73
C PRO A 9 3.90 15.43 5.27
N VAL A 10 3.07 14.93 4.36
CA VAL A 10 3.14 15.27 2.93
C VAL A 10 2.66 16.71 2.75
N SER A 11 3.34 17.46 1.86
CA SER A 11 2.97 18.84 1.57
C SER A 11 1.51 18.94 1.08
N PRO A 12 0.79 20.05 1.36
CA PRO A 12 -0.59 20.21 0.91
C PRO A 12 -0.76 20.05 -0.61
N ALA A 13 0.23 20.47 -1.40
CA ALA A 13 0.22 20.34 -2.85
C ALA A 13 0.35 18.88 -3.30
N ALA A 14 1.28 18.13 -2.72
CA ALA A 14 1.45 16.70 -3.01
C ALA A 14 0.23 15.88 -2.54
N LEU A 15 -0.33 16.20 -1.36
CA LEU A 15 -1.54 15.54 -0.86
C LEU A 15 -2.77 15.81 -1.74
N ALA A 16 -2.94 17.05 -2.22
CA ALA A 16 -4.00 17.40 -3.16
C ALA A 16 -3.83 16.68 -4.50
N ALA A 17 -2.60 16.56 -5.00
CA ALA A 17 -2.30 15.80 -6.21
C ALA A 17 -2.61 14.31 -6.02
N TYR A 18 -2.18 13.72 -4.90
CA TYR A 18 -2.52 12.34 -4.54
C TYR A 18 -4.04 12.12 -4.53
N ARG A 19 -4.81 12.95 -3.82
CA ARG A 19 -6.28 12.89 -3.78
C ARG A 19 -6.92 12.93 -5.16
N LYS A 20 -6.47 13.85 -6.02
CA LYS A 20 -6.96 13.98 -7.39
C LYS A 20 -6.73 12.72 -8.22
N HIS A 21 -5.64 11.99 -7.97
CA HIS A 21 -5.25 10.80 -8.73
C HIS A 21 -5.53 9.48 -7.99
N LYS A 22 -6.10 9.52 -6.78
CA LYS A 22 -6.26 8.36 -5.88
C LYS A 22 -6.98 7.20 -6.56
N THR A 23 -8.13 7.45 -7.19
CA THR A 23 -8.91 6.42 -7.89
C THR A 23 -8.08 5.73 -8.96
N ARG A 24 -7.39 6.48 -9.82
CA ARG A 24 -6.55 5.92 -10.88
C ARG A 24 -5.37 5.12 -10.33
N ILE A 25 -4.76 5.57 -9.24
CA ILE A 25 -3.67 4.83 -8.57
C ILE A 25 -4.21 3.48 -8.08
N VAL A 26 -5.36 3.47 -7.41
CA VAL A 26 -6.01 2.24 -6.93
C VAL A 26 -6.33 1.30 -8.10
N GLU A 27 -6.98 1.78 -9.14
CA GLU A 27 -7.33 1.00 -10.35
C GLU A 27 -6.08 0.34 -10.98
N ASN A 28 -4.98 1.09 -11.11
CA ASN A 28 -3.73 0.56 -11.65
C ASN A 28 -3.15 -0.56 -10.78
N VAL A 29 -3.16 -0.40 -9.46
CA VAL A 29 -2.66 -1.42 -8.52
C VAL A 29 -3.51 -2.69 -8.60
N VAL A 30 -4.84 -2.53 -8.64
CA VAL A 30 -5.80 -3.64 -8.77
C VAL A 30 -5.54 -4.39 -10.07
N ALA A 31 -5.47 -3.68 -11.21
CA ALA A 31 -5.20 -4.29 -12.51
C ALA A 31 -3.91 -5.13 -12.50
N ARG A 32 -2.81 -4.58 -11.98
CA ARG A 32 -1.52 -5.30 -11.87
C ARG A 32 -1.56 -6.50 -10.93
N ALA A 33 -2.38 -6.47 -9.89
CA ALA A 33 -2.54 -7.59 -8.98
C ALA A 33 -3.39 -8.71 -9.61
N LEU A 34 -4.43 -8.34 -10.38
CA LEU A 34 -5.26 -9.29 -11.12
C LEU A 34 -4.49 -10.00 -12.26
N GLU A 35 -3.47 -9.36 -12.80
CA GLU A 35 -2.55 -9.96 -13.79
C GLU A 35 -1.59 -11.01 -13.20
N GLN A 36 -1.57 -11.22 -11.87
CA GLN A 36 -0.71 -12.20 -11.21
C GLN A 36 -1.52 -13.41 -10.73
N PRO A 37 -1.53 -14.53 -11.50
CA PRO A 37 -2.39 -15.68 -11.19
C PRO A 37 -2.19 -16.24 -9.78
N ALA A 38 -0.95 -16.22 -9.29
CA ALA A 38 -0.61 -16.70 -7.95
C ALA A 38 -1.32 -15.91 -6.83
N GLU A 39 -1.58 -14.61 -7.04
CA GLU A 39 -2.22 -13.75 -6.03
C GLU A 39 -3.73 -13.92 -5.94
N VAL A 40 -4.36 -14.41 -7.02
CA VAL A 40 -5.82 -14.34 -7.20
C VAL A 40 -6.50 -15.69 -7.41
N ALA A 41 -5.75 -16.73 -7.79
CA ALA A 41 -6.33 -18.03 -8.16
C ALA A 41 -7.25 -18.63 -7.10
N GLN A 42 -6.92 -18.47 -5.82
CA GLN A 42 -7.70 -18.99 -4.70
C GLN A 42 -9.02 -18.24 -4.44
N HIS A 43 -9.18 -17.04 -5.00
CA HIS A 43 -10.34 -16.18 -4.78
C HIS A 43 -11.36 -16.29 -5.92
N GLY A 44 -10.99 -16.87 -7.07
CA GLY A 44 -11.89 -17.04 -8.22
C GLY A 44 -12.56 -15.72 -8.63
N ASP A 45 -13.89 -15.75 -8.79
CA ASP A 45 -14.70 -14.60 -9.21
C ASP A 45 -14.70 -13.45 -8.20
N ASP A 46 -14.33 -13.70 -6.93
CA ASP A 46 -14.25 -12.68 -5.88
C ASP A 46 -12.92 -11.91 -5.87
N ALA A 47 -11.94 -12.32 -6.68
CA ALA A 47 -10.58 -11.76 -6.65
C ALA A 47 -10.55 -10.23 -6.79
N GLU A 48 -11.23 -9.69 -7.79
CA GLU A 48 -11.28 -8.24 -8.05
C GLU A 48 -11.86 -7.49 -6.85
N ARG A 49 -12.98 -7.96 -6.30
CA ARG A 49 -13.62 -7.33 -5.15
C ARG A 49 -12.70 -7.33 -3.93
N ILE A 50 -12.04 -8.44 -3.64
CA ILE A 50 -11.13 -8.59 -2.49
C ILE A 50 -9.90 -7.68 -2.64
N VAL A 51 -9.28 -7.68 -3.82
CA VAL A 51 -8.10 -6.85 -4.10
C VAL A 51 -8.48 -5.38 -4.01
N THR A 52 -9.54 -4.95 -4.69
CA THR A 52 -10.02 -3.56 -4.66
C THR A 52 -10.29 -3.08 -3.24
N ALA A 53 -11.05 -3.84 -2.45
CA ALA A 53 -11.37 -3.46 -1.07
C ALA A 53 -10.11 -3.27 -0.20
N GLY A 54 -9.12 -4.16 -0.33
CA GLY A 54 -7.87 -4.05 0.42
C GLY A 54 -7.02 -2.84 0.01
N ILE A 55 -6.96 -2.53 -1.28
CA ILE A 55 -6.19 -1.39 -1.80
C ILE A 55 -6.88 -0.07 -1.50
N GLU A 56 -8.20 0.02 -1.64
CA GLU A 56 -8.97 1.22 -1.26
C GLU A 56 -8.82 1.53 0.23
N PHE A 57 -8.92 0.52 1.09
CA PHE A 57 -8.70 0.68 2.51
C PHE A 57 -7.30 1.21 2.81
N THR A 58 -6.27 0.59 2.22
CA THR A 58 -4.87 1.05 2.37
C THR A 58 -4.70 2.49 1.90
N ALA A 59 -5.26 2.85 0.73
CA ALA A 59 -5.16 4.20 0.19
C ALA A 59 -5.82 5.25 1.11
N GLN A 60 -6.95 4.90 1.74
CA GLN A 60 -7.64 5.78 2.68
C GLN A 60 -6.86 5.98 3.99
N VAL A 61 -6.28 4.90 4.54
CA VAL A 61 -5.41 4.99 5.72
C VAL A 61 -4.16 5.80 5.39
N LEU A 62 -3.52 5.52 4.26
CA LEU A 62 -2.32 6.22 3.78
C LEU A 62 -2.58 7.74 3.68
N GLU A 63 -3.69 8.14 3.07
CA GLU A 63 -4.08 9.56 2.98
C GLU A 63 -4.16 10.23 4.36
N SER A 64 -4.76 9.53 5.33
CA SER A 64 -4.98 10.05 6.68
C SER A 64 -3.66 10.24 7.42
N VAL A 65 -2.76 9.26 7.35
CA VAL A 65 -1.46 9.34 8.03
C VAL A 65 -0.50 10.31 7.35
N MET A 66 -0.52 10.40 6.01
CA MET A 66 0.28 11.36 5.25
C MET A 66 -0.07 12.80 5.61
N GLN A 67 -1.34 13.08 5.91
CA GLN A 67 -1.78 14.40 6.34
C GLN A 67 -1.25 14.78 7.73
N VAL A 68 -1.17 13.82 8.65
CA VAL A 68 -0.83 14.06 10.06
C VAL A 68 0.66 13.89 10.36
N GLY A 69 1.36 13.04 9.60
CA GLY A 69 2.75 12.69 9.88
C GLY A 69 2.91 11.58 10.91
N ASP A 70 1.90 10.73 11.13
CA ASP A 70 1.92 9.68 12.15
C ASP A 70 1.62 8.28 11.55
N PRO A 71 2.58 7.34 11.54
CA PRO A 71 2.39 6.01 10.99
C PRO A 71 1.58 5.04 11.86
N ALA A 72 1.14 5.41 13.07
CA ALA A 72 0.51 4.48 14.01
C ALA A 72 -0.67 3.69 13.43
N LEU A 73 -1.51 4.32 12.60
CA LEU A 73 -2.63 3.64 11.94
C LEU A 73 -2.17 2.62 10.89
N LEU A 74 -1.06 2.87 10.19
CA LEU A 74 -0.49 1.90 9.26
C LEU A 74 0.12 0.71 10.01
N ASP A 75 0.81 0.95 11.13
CA ASP A 75 1.34 -0.14 11.97
C ASP A 75 0.19 -1.04 12.47
N TYR A 76 -0.91 -0.45 12.93
CA TYR A 76 -2.10 -1.21 13.33
C TYR A 76 -2.71 -2.00 12.17
N GLN A 77 -2.84 -1.38 10.99
CA GLN A 77 -3.32 -2.05 9.79
C GLN A 77 -2.43 -3.26 9.44
N LEU A 78 -1.10 -3.10 9.45
CA LEU A 78 -0.15 -4.16 9.11
C LEU A 78 -0.24 -5.32 10.10
N SER A 79 -0.31 -5.03 11.41
CA SER A 79 -0.49 -6.06 12.44
C SER A 79 -1.79 -6.83 12.25
N TRP A 80 -2.90 -6.13 12.03
CA TRP A 80 -4.19 -6.77 11.76
C TRP A 80 -4.15 -7.62 10.49
N ALA A 81 -3.54 -7.09 9.42
CA ALA A 81 -3.44 -7.77 8.14
C ALA A 81 -2.60 -9.05 8.24
N GLN A 82 -1.50 -9.00 8.99
CA GLN A 82 -0.64 -10.16 9.23
C GLN A 82 -1.39 -11.31 9.90
N ASP A 83 -2.23 -11.00 10.88
CA ASP A 83 -3.01 -12.02 11.60
C ASP A 83 -4.21 -12.51 10.79
N ARG A 84 -4.93 -11.60 10.12
CA ARG A 84 -6.24 -11.92 9.52
C ARG A 84 -6.17 -12.41 8.09
N LEU A 85 -5.38 -11.76 7.23
CA LEU A 85 -5.39 -12.01 5.79
C LEU A 85 -5.00 -13.45 5.39
N PRO A 86 -4.06 -14.14 6.08
CA PRO A 86 -3.76 -15.54 5.77
C PRO A 86 -4.98 -16.46 5.92
N HIS A 87 -5.88 -16.19 6.87
CA HIS A 87 -7.12 -16.94 7.04
C HIS A 87 -8.11 -16.73 5.89
N ASP A 88 -7.98 -15.60 5.18
CA ASP A 88 -8.77 -15.30 4.00
C ASP A 88 -8.00 -15.67 2.71
N GLY A 89 -6.86 -16.38 2.82
CA GLY A 89 -6.00 -16.83 1.73
C GLY A 89 -4.93 -15.83 1.30
N VAL A 90 -5.02 -14.57 1.68
CA VAL A 90 -4.10 -13.54 1.18
C VAL A 90 -2.75 -13.62 1.91
N SER A 91 -1.71 -14.03 1.18
CA SER A 91 -0.37 -14.17 1.76
C SER A 91 0.31 -12.80 2.00
N PRO A 92 1.19 -12.69 3.02
CA PRO A 92 2.00 -11.49 3.24
C PRO A 92 2.85 -11.08 2.03
N ALA A 93 3.26 -12.03 1.19
CA ALA A 93 4.03 -11.77 -0.02
C ALA A 93 3.18 -11.08 -1.10
N PHE A 94 1.89 -11.42 -1.20
CA PHE A 94 0.97 -10.76 -2.14
C PHE A 94 0.70 -9.31 -1.70
N VAL A 95 0.54 -9.07 -0.40
CA VAL A 95 0.42 -7.70 0.15
C VAL A 95 1.66 -6.87 -0.20
N LEU A 96 2.86 -7.44 -0.03
CA LEU A 96 4.12 -6.78 -0.39
C LEU A 96 4.20 -6.43 -1.88
N SER A 97 3.85 -7.37 -2.76
CA SER A 97 3.77 -7.16 -4.21
C SER A 97 2.84 -5.99 -4.55
N ARG A 98 1.65 -5.96 -3.93
CA ARG A 98 0.68 -4.88 -4.12
C ARG A 98 1.18 -3.51 -3.65
N PHE A 99 1.92 -3.43 -2.54
CA PHE A 99 2.53 -2.18 -2.11
C PHE A 99 3.60 -1.67 -3.08
N ARG A 100 4.37 -2.58 -3.71
CA ARG A 100 5.31 -2.20 -4.78
C ARG A 100 4.58 -1.64 -5.99
N ASN A 101 3.52 -2.31 -6.43
CA ASN A 101 2.64 -1.80 -7.49
C ASN A 101 2.05 -0.42 -7.14
N PHE A 102 1.77 -0.18 -5.85
CA PHE A 102 1.29 1.10 -5.35
C PHE A 102 2.34 2.21 -5.52
N ALA A 103 3.59 1.95 -5.14
CA ALA A 103 4.69 2.90 -5.29
C ALA A 103 4.92 3.28 -6.77
N ASP A 104 4.87 2.28 -7.66
CA ASP A 104 4.99 2.48 -9.10
C ASP A 104 3.82 3.32 -9.65
N SER A 105 2.60 2.98 -9.23
CA SER A 105 1.39 3.70 -9.66
C SER A 105 1.38 5.16 -9.19
N VAL A 106 1.92 5.44 -8.00
CA VAL A 106 2.14 6.81 -7.51
C VAL A 106 3.16 7.54 -8.38
N ALA A 107 4.28 6.90 -8.71
CA ALA A 107 5.35 7.49 -9.53
C ALA A 107 4.87 7.83 -10.96
N GLU A 108 3.99 7.00 -11.52
CA GLU A 108 3.39 7.23 -12.83
C GLU A 108 2.30 8.30 -12.84
N ALA A 109 1.55 8.43 -11.75
CA ALA A 109 0.40 9.32 -11.68
C ALA A 109 0.74 10.76 -11.27
N LEU A 110 1.83 10.97 -10.52
CA LEU A 110 2.17 12.26 -9.93
C LEU A 110 3.44 12.87 -10.54
N ALA A 111 3.57 14.20 -10.42
CA ALA A 111 4.83 14.87 -10.74
C ALA A 111 5.96 14.36 -9.81
N PRO A 112 7.22 14.29 -10.26
CA PRO A 112 8.30 13.62 -9.52
C PRO A 112 8.47 14.08 -8.07
N ALA A 113 8.37 15.38 -7.80
CA ALA A 113 8.47 15.92 -6.44
C ALA A 113 7.34 15.42 -5.53
N HIS A 114 6.10 15.41 -6.02
CA HIS A 114 4.95 14.92 -5.26
C HIS A 114 5.00 13.40 -5.08
N ALA A 115 5.40 12.67 -6.12
CA ALA A 115 5.60 11.22 -6.06
C ALA A 115 6.65 10.86 -5.01
N GLN A 116 7.76 11.61 -4.93
CA GLN A 116 8.81 11.40 -3.94
C GLN A 116 8.28 11.54 -2.50
N GLU A 117 7.47 12.57 -2.22
CA GLU A 117 6.89 12.75 -0.88
C GLU A 117 5.94 11.61 -0.51
N VAL A 118 5.01 11.24 -1.40
CA VAL A 118 4.04 10.15 -1.16
C VAL A 118 4.76 8.80 -1.05
N ASN A 119 5.75 8.54 -1.91
CA ASN A 119 6.47 7.28 -1.90
C ASN A 119 7.38 7.10 -0.68
N GLN A 120 7.70 8.12 0.11
CA GLN A 120 8.33 7.90 1.42
C GLN A 120 7.43 7.04 2.33
N TRP A 121 6.12 7.33 2.33
CA TRP A 121 5.13 6.59 3.11
C TRP A 121 4.88 5.19 2.53
N VAL A 122 4.76 5.08 1.22
CA VAL A 122 4.59 3.76 0.56
C VAL A 122 5.82 2.88 0.76
N ASN A 123 7.03 3.44 0.66
CA ASN A 123 8.27 2.70 0.92
C ASN A 123 8.40 2.28 2.38
N TRP A 124 7.89 3.07 3.32
CA TRP A 124 7.80 2.64 4.71
C TRP A 124 6.90 1.41 4.86
N LEU A 125 5.73 1.38 4.21
CA LEU A 125 4.86 0.20 4.18
C LEU A 125 5.56 -1.02 3.57
N ILE A 126 6.25 -0.84 2.44
CA ILE A 126 7.00 -1.90 1.76
C ILE A 126 8.07 -2.46 2.70
N ASN A 127 8.85 -1.61 3.37
CA ASN A 127 9.92 -2.03 4.27
C ASN A 127 9.38 -2.78 5.48
N ARG A 128 8.29 -2.28 6.09
CA ARG A 128 7.62 -2.96 7.20
C ARG A 128 7.07 -4.32 6.77
N GLN A 129 6.34 -4.38 5.67
CA GLN A 129 5.79 -5.64 5.16
C GLN A 129 6.88 -6.63 4.75
N GLN A 130 7.99 -6.16 4.17
CA GLN A 130 9.14 -7.00 3.84
C GLN A 130 9.76 -7.62 5.10
N ALA A 131 9.86 -6.87 6.20
CA ALA A 131 10.33 -7.42 7.47
C ALA A 131 9.40 -8.53 8.00
N LEU A 132 8.09 -8.37 7.86
CA LEU A 132 7.11 -9.39 8.23
C LEU A 132 7.22 -10.66 7.37
N VAL A 133 7.37 -10.49 6.05
CA VAL A 133 7.60 -11.61 5.13
C VAL A 133 8.88 -12.37 5.50
N ASN A 134 9.96 -11.66 5.83
CA ASN A 134 11.23 -12.27 6.20
C ASN A 134 11.17 -12.99 7.56
N ALA A 135 10.34 -12.51 8.49
CA ALA A 135 10.16 -13.14 9.80
C ALA A 135 9.30 -14.42 9.76
N ALA A 136 8.50 -14.59 8.70
CA ALA A 136 7.63 -15.74 8.50
C ALA A 136 8.25 -16.86 7.62
N ALA A 137 9.42 -16.59 7.01
CA ALA A 137 10.17 -17.52 6.18
C ALA A 137 11.18 -18.33 7.00
#